data_AF-A0A965D482-F1
#
_entry.id   AF-A0A965D482-F1
#
_cell.length_a   1.000
_cell.length_b   1.000
_cell.length_c   1.000
_cell.angle_alpha   90.00
_cell.angle_beta   90.00
_cell.angle_gamma   90.00
#
_symmetry.space_group_name_H-M   'P 1'
#
loop_
_entity.id
_entity.type
_entity.pdbx_description
1 polymer ?
#
loop_
_entity_poly.entity_id
_entity_poly.type
_entity_poly.pdbx_seq_one_letter_code
_entity_poly.pdbx_strand_id
1 'polypeptide(L)'
;MSEQAATPTTPKPKKSVALSGTPAGNTALCTVGRSGNDLHYRGYDILDFADRAEFEEVAYLLVHGKLPTSAELIGYKTKLRALRGLPAALKTALEALPASAHPMDVMRTGVSVLGCCLPEK
;
A
#
# COMPACT_ATOMS: atom_id res chain seq x y z
N MET A 1 -23.17 -2.70 -43.54
CA MET A 1 -23.60 -1.69 -42.55
C MET A 1 -22.54 -1.62 -41.48
N SER A 2 -22.00 -0.43 -41.26
CA SER A 2 -20.70 -0.19 -40.63
C SER A 2 -20.71 -0.40 -39.12
N GLU A 3 -19.68 -1.11 -38.65
CA GLU A 3 -19.34 -1.35 -37.26
C GLU A 3 -18.79 -0.05 -36.65
N GLN A 4 -19.46 0.48 -35.62
CA GLN A 4 -19.08 1.72 -34.96
C GLN A 4 -18.12 1.38 -33.81
N ALA A 5 -16.82 1.65 -34.04
CA ALA A 5 -15.78 1.50 -33.04
C ALA A 5 -16.03 2.44 -31.84
N ALA A 6 -16.00 1.88 -30.64
CA ALA A 6 -16.10 2.63 -29.39
C ALA A 6 -14.88 3.57 -29.23
N THR A 7 -15.14 4.87 -29.21
CA THR A 7 -14.13 5.90 -28.98
C THR A 7 -13.65 5.86 -27.52
N PRO A 8 -12.33 5.92 -27.26
CA PRO A 8 -11.81 5.98 -25.89
C PRO A 8 -12.12 7.36 -25.29
N THR A 9 -12.93 7.39 -24.24
CA THR A 9 -13.29 8.60 -23.50
C THR A 9 -12.08 9.09 -22.71
N THR A 10 -11.44 10.16 -23.17
CA THR A 10 -10.34 10.80 -22.43
C THR A 10 -10.89 11.51 -21.18
N PRO A 11 -10.30 11.29 -19.98
CA PRO A 11 -10.77 11.93 -18.75
C PRO A 11 -10.68 13.46 -18.83
N LYS A 12 -11.75 14.16 -18.42
CA LYS A 12 -11.81 15.63 -18.39
C LYS A 12 -10.71 16.22 -17.48
N PRO A 13 -10.05 17.32 -17.88
CA PRO A 13 -8.96 17.91 -17.10
C PRO A 13 -9.50 18.54 -15.81
N LYS A 14 -9.04 18.03 -14.65
CA LYS A 14 -9.27 18.65 -13.34
C LYS A 14 -8.30 19.82 -13.15
N LYS A 15 -8.69 20.85 -12.37
CA LYS A 15 -7.84 22.02 -12.05
C LYS A 15 -6.44 21.56 -11.65
N SER A 16 -5.43 21.96 -12.42
CA SER A 16 -4.06 21.48 -12.28
C SER A 16 -3.39 22.10 -11.06
N VAL A 17 -3.02 21.27 -10.09
CA VAL A 17 -2.13 21.62 -8.98
C VAL A 17 -0.86 20.80 -9.09
N ALA A 18 0.31 21.43 -8.94
CA ALA A 18 1.63 20.82 -8.92
C ALA A 18 1.89 19.81 -10.06
N LEU A 19 1.89 18.50 -9.76
CA LEU A 19 2.27 17.42 -10.69
C LEU A 19 1.10 16.90 -11.55
N SER A 20 -0.07 17.57 -11.53
CA SER A 20 -1.22 17.14 -12.32
C SER A 20 -0.89 17.02 -13.82
N GLY A 21 -1.17 15.87 -14.41
CA GLY A 21 -0.89 15.57 -15.81
C GLY A 21 0.56 15.15 -16.10
N THR A 22 1.42 15.06 -15.09
CA THR A 22 2.81 14.57 -15.23
C THR A 22 2.90 13.11 -14.80
N PRO A 23 3.16 12.16 -15.72
CA PRO A 23 3.43 10.77 -15.35
C PRO A 23 4.76 10.68 -14.58
N ALA A 24 4.71 10.20 -13.33
CA ALA A 24 5.92 10.00 -12.51
C ALA A 24 6.57 8.61 -12.72
N GLY A 25 5.81 7.64 -13.24
CA GLY A 25 6.28 6.28 -13.47
C GLY A 25 5.15 5.32 -13.84
N ASN A 26 5.52 4.10 -14.21
CA ASN A 26 4.59 3.02 -14.53
C ASN A 26 4.45 2.07 -13.35
N THR A 27 3.23 1.68 -13.01
CA THR A 27 2.95 0.73 -11.94
C THR A 27 1.83 -0.21 -12.33
N ALA A 28 1.87 -1.43 -11.82
CA ALA A 28 0.80 -2.42 -11.94
C ALA A 28 0.02 -2.58 -10.61
N LEU A 29 0.23 -1.70 -9.62
CA LEU A 29 -0.31 -1.88 -8.27
C LEU A 29 -1.79 -1.50 -8.15
N CYS A 30 -2.16 -0.30 -8.58
CA CYS A 30 -3.46 0.27 -8.31
C CYS A 30 -3.95 1.13 -9.48
N THR A 31 -5.23 1.02 -9.82
CA THR A 31 -5.91 1.90 -10.78
C THR A 31 -7.09 2.58 -10.09
N VAL A 32 -7.18 3.91 -10.23
CA VAL A 32 -8.24 4.72 -9.61
C VAL A 32 -8.96 5.53 -10.69
N GLY A 33 -10.28 5.46 -10.71
CA GLY A 33 -11.14 6.34 -11.52
C GLY A 33 -11.01 6.13 -13.03
N ARG A 34 -10.74 4.90 -13.49
CA ARG A 34 -10.67 4.59 -14.93
C ARG A 34 -12.05 4.61 -15.57
N SER A 35 -13.07 4.07 -14.89
CA SER A 35 -14.48 4.15 -15.32
C SER A 35 -15.26 5.24 -14.58
N GLY A 36 -14.70 5.77 -13.49
CA GLY A 36 -15.18 6.99 -12.82
C GLY A 36 -14.93 6.97 -11.33
N ASN A 37 -15.56 6.03 -10.62
CA ASN A 37 -15.44 5.85 -9.16
C ASN A 37 -15.02 4.42 -8.80
N ASP A 38 -14.10 3.87 -9.58
CA ASP A 38 -13.56 2.52 -9.41
C ASP A 38 -12.17 2.56 -8.78
N LEU A 39 -11.89 1.56 -7.95
CA LEU A 39 -10.59 1.36 -7.30
C LEU A 39 -10.21 -0.11 -7.45
N HIS A 40 -9.13 -0.36 -8.19
CA HIS A 40 -8.66 -1.72 -8.47
C HIS A 40 -7.26 -1.94 -7.88
N TYR A 41 -7.07 -3.03 -7.14
CA TYR A 41 -5.76 -3.51 -6.70
C TYR A 41 -5.32 -4.68 -7.57
N ARG A 42 -4.18 -4.55 -8.26
CA ARG A 42 -3.64 -5.58 -9.18
C ARG A 42 -4.68 -6.10 -10.19
N GLY A 43 -5.66 -5.27 -10.56
CA GLY A 43 -6.73 -5.60 -11.52
C GLY A 43 -8.04 -6.12 -10.90
N TYR A 44 -8.09 -6.35 -9.58
CA TYR A 44 -9.30 -6.76 -8.86
C TYR A 44 -10.01 -5.54 -8.27
N ASP A 45 -11.35 -5.50 -8.33
CA ASP A 45 -12.13 -4.44 -7.71
C ASP A 45 -12.02 -4.53 -6.18
N ILE A 46 -11.83 -3.40 -5.50
CA ILE A 46 -11.80 -3.37 -4.03
C ILE A 46 -13.10 -3.91 -3.42
N LEU A 47 -14.23 -3.75 -4.11
CA LEU A 47 -15.53 -4.24 -3.66
C LEU A 47 -15.58 -5.78 -3.60
N ASP A 48 -14.76 -6.47 -4.38
CA ASP A 48 -14.67 -7.95 -4.34
C ASP A 48 -14.07 -8.45 -3.02
N PHE A 49 -13.30 -7.59 -2.34
CA PHE A 49 -12.53 -7.95 -1.15
C PHE A 49 -13.00 -7.26 0.13
N ALA A 50 -13.69 -6.12 0.02
CA ALA A 50 -13.99 -5.25 1.15
C ALA A 50 -14.64 -6.00 2.34
N ASP A 51 -15.53 -6.95 2.05
CA ASP A 51 -16.27 -7.70 3.09
C ASP A 51 -15.67 -9.08 3.40
N ARG A 52 -14.70 -9.57 2.62
CA ARG A 52 -14.28 -10.98 2.65
C ARG A 52 -12.80 -11.20 2.86
N ALA A 53 -11.96 -10.28 2.41
CA ALA A 53 -10.52 -10.43 2.46
C ALA A 53 -9.95 -9.95 3.78
N GLU A 54 -8.91 -10.63 4.24
CA GLU A 54 -8.11 -10.17 5.36
C GLU A 54 -7.03 -9.19 4.89
N PHE A 55 -6.54 -8.37 5.83
CA PHE A 55 -5.46 -7.43 5.54
C PHE A 55 -4.21 -8.13 4.97
N GLU A 56 -3.83 -9.28 5.53
CA GLU A 56 -2.68 -10.03 5.07
C GLU A 56 -2.84 -10.58 3.64
N GLU A 57 -4.06 -10.89 3.17
CA GLU A 57 -4.30 -11.33 1.80
C GLU A 57 -4.08 -10.18 0.81
N VAL A 58 -4.61 -9.00 1.12
CA VAL A 58 -4.41 -7.79 0.29
C VAL A 58 -2.95 -7.35 0.32
N ALA A 59 -2.30 -7.40 1.48
CA ALA A 59 -0.86 -7.11 1.59
C ALA A 59 -0.03 -8.09 0.74
N TYR A 60 -0.36 -9.38 0.77
CA TYR A 60 0.29 -10.39 -0.05
C TYR A 60 0.08 -10.11 -1.55
N LEU A 61 -1.15 -9.77 -1.96
CA LEU A 61 -1.48 -9.38 -3.33
C LEU A 61 -0.65 -8.19 -3.82
N LEU A 62 -0.52 -7.14 -3.01
CA LEU A 62 0.22 -5.94 -3.40
C LEU A 62 1.72 -6.22 -3.55
N VAL A 63 2.30 -6.98 -2.62
CA VAL A 63 3.74 -7.30 -2.59
C VAL A 63 4.12 -8.36 -3.63
N HIS A 64 3.34 -9.43 -3.74
CA HIS A 64 3.65 -10.61 -4.56
C HIS A 64 2.90 -10.66 -5.90
N GLY A 65 1.93 -9.79 -6.13
CA GLY A 65 1.21 -9.67 -7.41
C GLY A 65 0.14 -10.72 -7.66
N LYS A 66 -0.14 -11.63 -6.71
CA LYS A 66 -1.20 -12.64 -6.78
C LYS A 66 -1.86 -12.82 -5.41
N LEU A 67 -3.11 -13.28 -5.39
CA LEU A 67 -3.74 -13.71 -4.15
C LEU A 67 -3.03 -14.96 -3.59
N PRO A 68 -2.87 -15.06 -2.26
CA PRO A 68 -2.23 -16.22 -1.64
C PRO A 68 -3.15 -17.44 -1.68
N THR A 69 -2.56 -18.62 -1.78
CA THR A 69 -3.22 -19.86 -1.36
C THR A 69 -3.33 -19.92 0.16
N SER A 70 -4.18 -20.78 0.72
CA SER A 70 -4.34 -20.92 2.17
C SER A 70 -3.01 -21.25 2.88
N ALA A 71 -2.17 -22.08 2.27
CA ALA A 71 -0.85 -22.41 2.81
C ALA A 71 0.11 -21.20 2.79
N GLU A 72 0.13 -20.44 1.68
CA GLU A 72 0.93 -19.21 1.58
C GLU A 72 0.48 -18.15 2.59
N LEU A 73 -0.83 -17.99 2.80
CA LEU A 73 -1.38 -17.04 3.77
C LEU A 73 -0.97 -17.39 5.21
N ILE A 74 -1.04 -18.67 5.59
CA ILE A 74 -0.59 -19.14 6.91
C ILE A 74 0.90 -18.88 7.09
N GLY A 75 1.72 -19.20 6.07
CA GLY A 75 3.15 -18.93 6.08
C GLY A 75 3.46 -17.45 6.20
N TYR A 76 2.74 -16.61 5.44
CA TYR A 76 2.90 -15.16 5.44
C TYR A 76 2.55 -14.57 6.81
N LYS A 77 1.40 -14.93 7.40
CA LYS A 77 1.01 -14.52 8.76
C LYS A 77 2.03 -14.93 9.80
N THR A 78 2.55 -16.16 9.71
CA THR A 78 3.57 -16.67 10.64
C THR A 78 4.86 -15.85 10.55
N LYS A 79 5.31 -15.58 9.32
CA LYS A 79 6.48 -14.71 9.07
C LYS A 79 6.27 -13.31 9.62
N LEU A 80 5.13 -12.68 9.33
CA LEU A 80 4.83 -11.33 9.82
C LEU A 80 4.82 -11.28 11.35
N ARG A 81 4.23 -12.28 12.02
CA ARG A 81 4.22 -12.37 13.49
C ARG A 81 5.64 -12.48 14.06
N ALA A 82 6.49 -13.29 13.45
CA ALA A 82 7.88 -13.44 13.89
C ALA A 82 8.70 -12.14 13.76
N LEU A 83 8.33 -11.26 12.81
CA LEU A 83 9.02 -9.98 12.56
C LEU A 83 8.48 -8.80 13.38
N ARG A 84 7.53 -9.00 14.30
CA ARG A 84 6.97 -7.91 15.15
C ARG A 84 7.91 -7.43 16.25
N GLY A 85 9.02 -8.13 16.49
CA GLY A 85 9.99 -7.76 17.52
C GLY A 85 10.69 -6.44 17.19
N LEU A 86 10.81 -5.56 18.20
CA LEU A 86 11.53 -4.29 18.07
C LEU A 86 12.95 -4.41 18.67
N PRO A 87 14.01 -3.89 18.01
CA PRO A 87 15.34 -3.79 18.58
C PRO A 87 15.36 -3.02 19.90
N ALA A 88 16.26 -3.37 20.82
CA ALA A 88 16.36 -2.71 22.13
C ALA A 88 16.61 -1.20 22.00
N ALA A 89 17.50 -0.80 21.09
CA ALA A 89 17.80 0.61 20.84
C ALA A 89 16.57 1.42 20.39
N LEU A 90 15.69 0.82 19.57
CA LEU A 90 14.43 1.45 19.16
C LEU A 90 13.47 1.62 20.34
N LYS A 91 13.36 0.63 21.22
CA LYS A 91 12.50 0.72 22.42
C LYS A 91 12.97 1.86 23.33
N THR A 92 14.26 1.94 23.62
CA THR A 92 14.85 3.02 24.41
C THR A 92 14.60 4.39 23.78
N ALA A 93 14.73 4.51 22.45
CA ALA A 93 14.44 5.77 21.77
C ALA A 93 12.96 6.19 21.88
N LEU A 94 12.03 5.24 21.77
CA LEU A 94 10.59 5.52 21.94
C LEU A 94 10.24 5.90 23.39
N GLU A 95 10.86 5.25 24.37
CA GLU A 95 10.67 5.55 25.80
C GLU A 95 11.24 6.92 26.21
N ALA A 96 12.20 7.45 25.45
CA ALA A 96 12.77 8.77 25.69
C ALA A 96 11.89 9.92 25.16
N LEU A 97 10.87 9.63 24.35
CA LEU A 97 9.97 10.64 23.81
C LEU A 97 8.98 11.12 24.88
N PRO A 98 8.60 12.41 24.91
CA PRO A 98 7.56 12.90 25.81
C PRO A 98 6.24 12.16 25.57
N ALA A 99 5.54 11.79 26.65
CA ALA A 99 4.24 11.11 26.54
C ALA A 99 3.16 11.96 25.86
N SER A 100 3.34 13.29 25.77
CA SER A 100 2.47 14.23 25.08
C SER A 100 2.79 14.39 23.58
N ALA A 101 3.82 13.71 23.07
CA ALA A 101 4.20 13.80 21.66
C ALA A 101 3.09 13.30 20.73
N HIS A 102 2.94 13.95 19.58
CA HIS A 102 1.91 13.58 18.62
C HIS A 102 2.25 12.19 17.99
N PRO A 103 1.28 11.27 17.83
CA PRO A 103 1.55 9.90 17.36
C PRO A 103 2.29 9.82 16.01
N MET A 104 2.06 10.76 15.10
CA MET A 104 2.78 10.81 13.82
C MET A 104 4.28 11.14 13.98
N ASP A 105 4.64 11.99 14.95
CA ASP A 105 6.04 12.33 15.21
C ASP A 105 6.76 11.15 15.86
N VAL A 106 6.07 10.45 16.76
CA VAL A 106 6.55 9.19 17.37
C VAL A 106 6.77 8.13 16.29
N MET A 107 5.78 7.90 15.40
CA MET A 107 5.87 6.90 14.34
C MET A 107 7.02 7.21 13.37
N ARG A 108 7.10 8.44 12.86
CA ARG A 108 8.16 8.86 11.94
C ARG A 108 9.54 8.70 12.58
N THR A 109 9.70 9.14 13.82
CA THR A 109 10.98 9.06 14.55
C THR A 109 11.38 7.60 14.77
N GLY A 110 10.44 6.75 15.19
CA GLY A 110 10.69 5.32 15.37
C GLY A 110 11.13 4.62 14.08
N VAL A 111 10.50 4.93 12.94
CA VAL A 111 10.91 4.39 11.62
C VAL A 111 12.31 4.85 11.24
N SER A 112 12.66 6.11 11.47
CA SER A 112 14.02 6.62 11.22
C SER A 112 15.08 5.90 12.06
N VAL A 113 14.82 5.70 13.36
CA VAL A 113 15.72 4.96 14.25
C VAL A 113 15.85 3.51 13.79
N LEU A 114 14.75 2.86 13.41
CA LEU A 114 14.77 1.49 12.90
C LEU A 114 15.66 1.35 11.66
N GLY A 115 15.58 2.30 10.72
CA GLY A 115 16.45 2.34 9.53
C GLY A 115 17.94 2.46 9.88
N CYS A 116 18.29 3.21 10.92
CA CYS A 116 19.67 3.29 11.42
C CYS A 116 20.13 2.00 12.11
N CYS A 117 19.23 1.29 12.82
CA CYS A 117 19.54 0.04 13.50
C CYS A 117 19.68 -1.15 12.54
N LEU A 118 19.00 -1.13 11.40
CA LEU A 118 18.97 -2.20 10.40
C LEU A 118 19.35 -1.66 9.01
N PRO A 119 20.60 -1.22 8.81
CA PRO A 119 21.03 -0.69 7.53
C PRO A 119 21.00 -1.76 6.43
N GLU A 120 20.76 -1.34 5.20
CA GLU A 120 20.89 -2.19 4.01
C GLU A 120 22.34 -2.70 3.92
N LYS A 121 22.50 -3.98 3.56
CA LYS A 121 23.81 -4.59 3.29
C LYS A 121 24.15 -4.52 1.81
#